data_AF-A0A3S1CSP3-F1
#
_entry.id   AF-A0A3S1CSP3-F1
#
_cell.length_a   1.000
_cell.length_b   1.000
_cell.length_c   1.000
_cell.angle_alpha   90.00
_cell.angle_beta   90.00
_cell.angle_gamma   90.00
#
_symmetry.space_group_name_H-M   'P 1'
#
loop_
_entity.id
_entity.type
_entity.pdbx_description
1 polymer ?
#
loop_
_entity_poly.entity_id
_entity_poly.type
_entity_poly.pdbx_seq_one_letter_code
_entity_poly.pdbx_strand_id
1 'polypeptide(L)' 'NKDVLAHTATVKGGWEVMIPPNKSASLTLKAAGPVDYFCRFHPNMKGRLVVVP' A
#
# COMPACT_ATOMS: atom_id res chain seq x y z
N ASN A 1 -1.02 6.06 -8.44
CA ASN A 1 -1.79 5.19 -9.36
C ASN A 1 -1.84 5.86 -10.72
N LYS A 2 -1.35 5.19 -11.76
CA LYS A 2 -1.28 5.75 -13.13
C LYS A 2 -2.30 5.13 -14.09
N ASP A 3 -3.14 4.21 -13.61
CA ASP A 3 -4.17 3.56 -14.42
C ASP A 3 -5.58 4.01 -14.02
N VAL A 4 -6.57 3.41 -14.68
CA VAL A 4 -8.01 3.72 -14.54
C VAL A 4 -8.71 2.97 -13.42
N LEU A 5 -8.07 1.99 -12.79
CA LEU A 5 -8.65 1.15 -11.74
C LEU A 5 -8.25 1.67 -10.37
N ALA A 6 -9.12 1.54 -9.37
CA ALA A 6 -8.73 1.84 -8.00
C ALA A 6 -7.79 0.76 -7.47
N HIS A 7 -6.78 1.18 -6.71
CA HIS A 7 -5.87 0.27 -6.01
C HIS A 7 -5.78 0.60 -4.53
N THR A 8 -5.21 -0.31 -3.76
CA THR A 8 -4.86 -0.06 -2.36
C THR A 8 -3.42 -0.48 -2.07
N ALA A 9 -2.85 0.11 -1.02
CA ALA A 9 -1.78 -0.50 -0.26
C ALA A 9 -2.39 -0.97 1.08
N THR A 10 -2.56 -2.28 1.23
CA THR A 10 -3.23 -2.91 2.38
C THR A 10 -2.28 -3.83 3.12
N VAL A 11 -2.18 -3.67 4.44
CA VAL A 11 -1.51 -4.61 5.34
C VAL A 11 -2.57 -5.48 6.00
N LYS A 12 -2.43 -6.81 5.92
CA LYS A 12 -3.42 -7.74 6.48
C LYS A 12 -3.51 -7.56 8.00
N GLY A 13 -4.70 -7.25 8.52
CA GLY A 13 -4.92 -6.97 9.94
C GLY A 13 -4.31 -5.65 10.44
N GLY A 14 -3.82 -4.81 9.53
CA GLY A 14 -3.22 -3.52 9.83
C GLY A 14 -3.98 -2.39 9.14
N TRP A 15 -3.23 -1.52 8.48
CA TRP A 15 -3.76 -0.34 7.79
C TRP A 15 -4.06 -0.59 6.31
N GLU A 16 -4.86 0.31 5.73
CA GLU A 16 -5.13 0.39 4.31
C GLU A 16 -5.03 1.83 3.82
N VAL A 17 -4.46 2.01 2.63
CA VAL A 17 -4.43 3.28 1.90
C VAL A 17 -5.11 3.08 0.55
N MET A 18 -6.22 3.78 0.30
CA MET A 18 -6.89 3.79 -1.00
C MET A 18 -6.19 4.76 -1.96
N ILE A 19 -5.98 4.33 -3.21
CA ILE A 19 -5.32 5.11 -4.25
C ILE A 19 -6.24 5.18 -5.48
N PRO A 20 -7.06 6.23 -5.60
CA PRO A 20 -7.97 6.40 -6.74
C PRO A 20 -7.23 6.45 -8.09
N PRO A 21 -7.94 6.21 -9.20
CA PRO A 21 -7.40 6.34 -10.56
C PRO A 21 -6.71 7.68 -10.78
N ASN A 22 -5.54 7.67 -11.42
CA ASN A 22 -4.75 8.88 -11.72
C ASN A 22 -4.42 9.76 -10.49
N LYS A 23 -4.43 9.20 -9.28
CA LYS A 23 -4.10 9.91 -8.03
C LYS A 23 -2.96 9.24 -7.27
N SER A 24 -2.43 9.99 -6.31
CA SER A 24 -1.47 9.51 -5.31
C SER A 24 -2.08 9.60 -3.92
N ALA A 25 -1.60 8.75 -3.01
CA ALA A 25 -1.96 8.77 -1.60
C ALA A 25 -0.70 8.54 -0.77
N SER A 26 -0.73 8.93 0.50
CA SER A 26 0.42 8.86 1.40
C SER A 26 0.02 8.34 2.78
N LEU A 27 0.96 7.64 3.41
CA LEU A 27 0.89 7.21 4.81
C LEU A 27 2.31 7.26 5.38
N THR A 28 2.48 7.94 6.51
CA THR A 28 3.77 8.00 7.21
C THR A 28 3.94 6.79 8.12
N LEU A 29 4.98 5.99 7.88
CA LEU A 29 5.35 4.87 8.75
C LEU A 29 6.23 5.38 9.89
N LYS A 30 5.87 5.02 11.13
CA LYS A 30 6.55 5.50 12.35
C LYS A 30 7.45 4.47 13.02
N ALA A 31 7.33 3.20 12.63
CA ALA A 31 8.09 2.10 13.19
C ALA A 31 9.04 1.54 12.13
N ALA A 32 10.29 1.29 12.54
CA ALA A 32 11.25 0.57 11.73
C ALA A 32 10.82 -0.91 11.61
N GLY A 33 11.22 -1.55 10.51
CA GLY A 33 10.94 -2.95 10.23
C GLY A 33 10.38 -3.20 8.84
N PRO A 34 10.26 -4.49 8.45
CA PRO A 34 9.65 -4.87 7.20
C PRO A 34 8.13 -4.69 7.25
N VAL A 35 7.54 -4.20 6.15
CA VAL A 35 6.09 -4.13 5.97
C VAL A 35 5.70 -4.74 4.62
N ASP A 36 5.01 -5.87 4.68
CA ASP A 36 4.40 -6.49 3.50
C ASP A 36 2.99 -5.92 3.29
N TYR A 37 2.71 -5.49 2.07
CA TYR A 37 1.41 -4.95 1.69
C TYR A 37 0.97 -5.51 0.34
N PHE A 38 -0.33 -5.44 0.08
CA PHE A 38 -0.93 -5.90 -1.17
C PHE A 38 -2.09 -5.01 -1.57
N CYS A 39 -2.52 -5.09 -2.82
CA CYS A 39 -3.76 -4.46 -3.26
C CYS A 39 -4.93 -5.40 -2.95
N ARG A 40 -5.91 -4.97 -2.14
CA ARG A 40 -7.05 -5.84 -1.78
C ARG A 40 -7.97 -6.18 -2.95
N PHE A 41 -7.99 -5.32 -3.99
CA PHE A 41 -8.73 -5.58 -5.22
C PHE A 41 -8.01 -6.57 -6.13
N HIS A 42 -6.67 -6.65 -6.03
CA HIS A 42 -5.82 -7.46 -6.88
C HIS A 42 -4.77 -8.18 -6.02
N PRO A 43 -5.11 -9.28 -5.31
CA PRO A 43 -4.24 -9.88 -4.28
C PRO A 43 -2.87 -10.40 -4.76
N ASN A 44 -2.69 -10.54 -6.07
CA ASN A 44 -1.40 -10.88 -6.68
C ASN A 44 -0.47 -9.66 -6.82
N MET A 45 -0.97 -8.43 -6.68
CA MET A 45 -0.16 -7.22 -6.58
C MET A 45 0.33 -7.09 -5.14
N LYS A 46 1.59 -7.46 -4.92
CA LYS A 46 2.26 -7.45 -3.62
C LYS A 46 3.45 -6.51 -3.64
N GLY A 47 3.76 -5.91 -2.50
CA GLY A 47 4.94 -5.09 -2.31
C GLY A 47 5.47 -5.24 -0.89
N ARG A 48 6.73 -4.84 -0.70
CA ARG A 48 7.40 -4.86 0.58
C ARG A 48 8.18 -3.57 0.78
N LEU A 49 8.06 -2.97 1.95
CA LEU A 49 8.89 -1.86 2.42
C LEU A 49 9.84 -2.37 3.50
N VAL A 50 11.06 -1.84 3.53
CA VAL A 50 12.00 -2.02 4.64
C VAL A 50 12.23 -0.64 5.24
N VAL A 51 11.60 -0.37 6.38
CA VAL A 51 11.73 0.92 7.08
C VAL A 51 12.93 0.86 8.00
N VAL A 52 13.87 1.78 7.82
CA VAL A 52 15.04 1.97 8.68
C VAL A 52 14.92 3.30 9.46
N PRO A 53 15.57 3.42 10.64
CA PRO A 53 15.62 4.68 11.39
C PRO A 53 16.23 5.85 10.61
#